data_AF-A0A9J6B6Y8-F1
#
_entry.id   AF-A0A9J6B6Y8-F1
#
_cell.length_a   1.000
_cell.length_b   1.000
_cell.length_c   1.000
_cell.angle_alpha   90.00
_cell.angle_beta   90.00
_cell.angle_gamma   90.00
#
_symmetry.space_group_name_H-M   'P 1'
#
loop_
_entity.id
_entity.type
_entity.pdbx_description
1 polymer ?
#
loop_
_entity_poly.entity_id
_entity_poly.type
_entity_poly.pdbx_seq_one_letter_code
_entity_poly.pdbx_strand_id
1 'polypeptide(L)'
;MQRVESSGDDVVDVEVQSVDSPSRSLTIQSDKVNTTGHSLGSPCERPQVSDESTTISRPKAKSISNTEQEQKTSFASRDQTLKGLTPNSNELSQVLPKGNEAMSVFEGKGVVFNHKRKYILGLWEEICGKLSTTSLDNISSYKDDICEIFKEMSEMKLLDLSPLKSLVDSLFDHATSYDQEHTNFVDKAHEDKKMELLSNAKERLELFKVEEGEKAKHVSSNKKSLKKVKRKLATLQGEREGLEVVLEATKKNVEEIQASISATEDEISSYENMSLLTREDSIRLQQKKSAWRLVVKI
;
A
#
# COMPACT_ATOMS: atom_id res chain seq x y z
N MET A 1 -35.13 -69.17 -9.25
CA MET A 1 -35.30 -68.01 -8.34
C MET A 1 -34.15 -67.06 -8.70
N GLN A 2 -34.33 -66.00 -9.51
CA GLN A 2 -35.09 -64.75 -9.26
C GLN A 2 -34.40 -63.94 -8.13
N ARG A 3 -33.97 -62.67 -8.22
CA ARG A 3 -34.36 -61.42 -8.92
C ARG A 3 -33.13 -60.44 -8.83
N VAL A 4 -32.74 -59.65 -9.86
CA VAL A 4 -33.14 -58.25 -10.19
C VAL A 4 -32.53 -57.19 -9.26
N GLU A 5 -31.52 -56.44 -9.74
CA GLU A 5 -31.53 -55.00 -10.15
C GLU A 5 -31.04 -54.09 -8.99
N SER A 6 -30.41 -52.91 -9.17
CA SER A 6 -30.45 -51.93 -10.26
C SER A 6 -29.26 -50.94 -10.21
N SER A 7 -29.02 -50.31 -11.37
CA SER A 7 -28.67 -48.90 -11.63
C SER A 7 -27.30 -48.34 -11.20
N GLY A 8 -26.55 -47.58 -11.99
CA GLY A 8 -26.80 -46.97 -13.31
C GLY A 8 -25.92 -45.71 -13.46
N ASP A 9 -25.71 -45.30 -14.71
CA ASP A 9 -25.14 -44.04 -15.20
C ASP A 9 -23.61 -43.94 -15.42
N ASP A 10 -23.20 -44.52 -16.55
CA ASP A 10 -22.17 -43.96 -17.44
C ASP A 10 -22.75 -42.72 -18.15
N VAL A 11 -22.09 -41.55 -18.00
CA VAL A 11 -22.37 -40.36 -18.80
C VAL A 11 -21.32 -40.26 -19.91
N VAL A 12 -21.82 -40.41 -21.12
CA VAL A 12 -21.11 -40.28 -22.40
C VAL A 12 -20.85 -38.79 -22.69
N ASP A 13 -19.61 -38.48 -23.03
CA ASP A 13 -19.16 -37.20 -23.57
C ASP A 13 -19.99 -36.78 -24.79
N VAL A 14 -20.57 -35.58 -24.74
CA VAL A 14 -21.12 -34.89 -25.91
C VAL A 14 -20.45 -33.53 -26.03
N GLU A 15 -19.54 -33.47 -27.00
CA GLU A 15 -18.97 -32.27 -27.59
C GLU A 15 -20.09 -31.39 -28.16
N VAL A 16 -20.18 -30.14 -27.69
CA VAL A 16 -20.98 -29.09 -28.35
C VAL A 16 -20.08 -27.90 -28.63
N GLN A 17 -19.63 -27.83 -29.88
CA GLN A 17 -19.16 -26.61 -30.52
C GLN A 17 -20.30 -25.59 -30.54
N SER A 18 -20.11 -24.44 -29.90
CA SER A 18 -21.02 -23.30 -30.07
C SER A 18 -20.61 -22.53 -31.32
N VAL A 19 -21.45 -22.70 -32.34
CA VAL A 19 -21.45 -21.99 -33.60
C VAL A 19 -21.92 -20.54 -33.46
N ASP A 20 -21.30 -19.74 -34.32
CA ASP A 20 -21.61 -18.41 -34.84
C ASP A 20 -23.11 -18.06 -34.91
N SER A 21 -23.44 -16.80 -34.61
CA SER A 21 -24.62 -16.12 -35.16
C SER A 21 -24.54 -14.59 -35.03
N PRO A 22 -25.20 -13.85 -35.95
CA PRO A 22 -24.72 -12.58 -36.47
C PRO A 22 -25.63 -11.39 -36.16
N SER A 23 -25.15 -10.19 -36.57
CA SER A 23 -25.93 -8.99 -36.94
C SER A 23 -25.95 -7.83 -35.93
N ARG A 24 -25.34 -6.69 -36.31
CA ARG A 24 -26.05 -5.52 -36.91
C ARG A 24 -25.06 -4.38 -37.15
N SER A 25 -24.79 -4.14 -38.42
CA SER A 25 -24.18 -2.89 -38.89
C SER A 25 -25.16 -1.73 -38.68
N LEU A 26 -24.69 -0.63 -38.10
CA LEU A 26 -25.28 0.69 -38.29
C LEU A 26 -24.26 1.55 -39.03
N THR A 27 -24.49 1.65 -40.34
CA THR A 27 -23.91 2.66 -41.21
C THR A 27 -24.55 4.00 -40.86
N ILE A 28 -23.75 4.99 -40.45
CA ILE A 28 -24.13 6.40 -40.56
C ILE A 28 -23.26 6.98 -41.66
N GLN A 29 -23.90 7.21 -42.80
CA GLN A 29 -23.42 8.11 -43.84
C GLN A 29 -23.40 9.52 -43.27
N SER A 30 -22.34 10.27 -43.53
CA SER A 30 -22.38 11.72 -43.51
C SER A 30 -21.83 12.21 -44.84
N ASP A 31 -22.69 12.97 -45.52
CA ASP A 31 -22.51 13.43 -46.87
C ASP A 31 -21.28 14.31 -47.05
N LYS A 32 -20.66 14.07 -48.20
CA LYS A 32 -19.62 14.87 -48.82
C LYS A 32 -20.28 16.02 -49.57
N VAL A 33 -20.00 17.27 -49.18
CA VAL A 33 -20.07 18.42 -50.09
C VAL A 33 -18.70 19.09 -50.13
N ASN A 34 -18.12 19.08 -51.32
CA ASN A 34 -16.87 19.75 -51.67
C ASN A 34 -17.16 21.25 -51.85
N THR A 35 -16.20 22.12 -51.53
CA THR A 35 -15.58 23.04 -52.51
C THR A 35 -14.44 23.87 -51.89
N THR A 36 -13.24 23.58 -52.38
CA THR A 36 -12.21 24.53 -52.88
C THR A 36 -11.56 25.55 -51.93
N GLY A 37 -10.24 25.43 -51.78
CA GLY A 37 -9.37 26.56 -51.39
C GLY A 37 -8.00 26.14 -50.86
N HIS A 38 -7.01 26.04 -51.75
CA HIS A 38 -5.61 25.77 -51.43
C HIS A 38 -4.97 26.86 -50.55
N SER A 39 -4.14 26.47 -49.57
CA SER A 39 -2.87 27.15 -49.31
C SER A 39 -1.88 26.23 -48.61
N LEU A 40 -0.69 26.17 -49.20
CA LEU A 40 0.52 25.47 -48.77
C LEU A 40 1.27 26.29 -47.71
N GLY A 41 1.89 25.60 -46.74
CA GLY A 41 2.87 26.15 -45.79
C GLY A 41 2.91 25.31 -44.51
N SER A 42 3.67 24.21 -44.48
CA SER A 42 5.06 24.08 -43.98
C SER A 42 5.15 23.89 -42.44
N PRO A 43 6.06 23.03 -41.91
CA PRO A 43 5.73 22.14 -40.80
C PRO A 43 6.36 22.46 -39.43
N CYS A 44 5.66 21.98 -38.40
CA CYS A 44 6.11 21.47 -37.08
C CYS A 44 7.39 22.07 -36.47
N GLU A 45 7.18 22.90 -35.44
CA GLU A 45 8.13 23.15 -34.37
C GLU A 45 8.51 21.86 -33.62
N ARG A 46 9.82 21.75 -33.39
CA ARG A 46 10.51 20.71 -32.62
C ARG A 46 10.55 21.17 -31.16
N PRO A 47 10.27 20.34 -30.15
CA PRO A 47 10.58 20.70 -28.77
C PRO A 47 12.10 20.66 -28.56
N GLN A 48 12.66 21.80 -28.12
CA GLN A 48 14.04 21.89 -27.67
C GLN A 48 14.28 21.07 -26.41
N VAL A 49 15.47 20.49 -26.40
CA VAL A 49 16.16 19.92 -25.24
C VAL A 49 16.56 21.08 -24.33
N SER A 50 16.29 20.96 -23.03
CA SER A 50 17.06 21.70 -22.02
C SER A 50 17.13 20.87 -20.75
N ASP A 51 18.31 20.31 -20.54
CA ASP A 51 18.76 19.79 -19.26
C ASP A 51 18.90 20.96 -18.28
N GLU A 52 18.18 20.93 -17.16
CA GLU A 52 18.70 21.52 -15.92
C GLU A 52 18.24 20.69 -14.73
N SER A 53 19.24 20.07 -14.09
CA SER A 53 19.09 19.44 -12.79
C SER A 53 18.79 20.49 -11.74
N THR A 54 17.71 20.33 -10.99
CA THR A 54 17.68 20.83 -9.61
C THR A 54 16.96 19.80 -8.75
N THR A 55 17.76 19.20 -7.88
CA THR A 55 17.34 18.43 -6.71
C THR A 55 16.21 19.14 -5.95
N ILE A 56 15.02 18.53 -5.91
CA ILE A 56 14.00 18.93 -4.94
C ILE A 56 13.75 17.79 -3.98
N SER A 57 14.06 18.15 -2.74
CA SER A 57 14.11 17.36 -1.54
C SER A 57 12.75 16.75 -1.17
N ARG A 58 12.81 15.49 -0.74
CA ARG A 58 11.81 14.78 0.08
C ARG A 58 11.27 15.69 1.19
N PRO A 59 9.94 15.77 1.43
CA PRO A 59 9.44 16.36 2.65
C PRO A 59 9.77 15.42 3.81
N LYS A 60 10.74 15.83 4.61
CA LYS A 60 11.05 15.25 5.91
C LYS A 60 9.94 15.69 6.88
N ALA A 61 9.32 14.72 7.54
CA ALA A 61 8.41 14.95 8.64
C ALA A 61 9.03 15.92 9.66
N LYS A 62 8.34 17.02 9.95
CA LYS A 62 8.63 17.86 11.10
C LYS A 62 7.70 17.45 12.23
N SER A 63 8.25 16.66 13.13
CA SER A 63 7.83 16.61 14.53
C SER A 63 8.16 17.97 15.14
N ILE A 64 7.17 18.59 15.79
CA ILE A 64 7.40 19.72 16.70
C ILE A 64 6.71 19.33 17.99
N SER A 65 7.53 18.87 18.93
CA SER A 65 7.22 18.72 20.34
C SER A 65 7.51 20.04 21.07
N ASN A 66 6.81 20.23 22.20
CA ASN A 66 7.04 21.17 23.30
C ASN A 66 6.38 22.54 23.11
N THR A 67 5.72 23.16 24.10
CA THR A 67 5.73 22.92 25.55
C THR A 67 4.50 23.55 26.19
N GLU A 68 4.17 22.99 27.34
CA GLU A 68 3.18 23.40 28.33
C GLU A 68 3.29 24.87 28.77
N GLN A 69 2.22 25.28 29.47
CA GLN A 69 2.20 26.21 30.61
C GLN A 69 1.52 27.56 30.33
N GLU A 70 0.22 27.62 30.63
CA GLU A 70 -0.36 28.54 31.62
C GLU A 70 -1.89 28.38 31.67
N GLN A 71 -2.39 27.58 32.62
CA GLN A 71 -3.70 27.80 33.22
C GLN A 71 -3.51 27.81 34.74
N LYS A 72 -3.47 29.03 35.30
CA LYS A 72 -3.61 29.26 36.74
C LYS A 72 -5.10 29.24 37.09
N THR A 73 -5.62 28.10 37.50
CA THR A 73 -6.76 28.02 38.41
C THR A 73 -6.21 27.77 39.81
N SER A 74 -6.37 28.76 40.70
CA SER A 74 -6.08 28.58 42.11
C SER A 74 -7.22 27.79 42.74
N PHE A 75 -6.99 26.51 43.01
CA PHE A 75 -7.66 25.83 44.11
C PHE A 75 -6.56 25.31 45.03
N ALA A 76 -6.32 26.06 46.10
CA ALA A 76 -5.46 25.64 47.19
C ALA A 76 -6.14 24.44 47.87
N SER A 77 -5.67 23.23 47.55
CA SER A 77 -5.91 22.06 48.39
C SER A 77 -5.11 22.24 49.69
N ARG A 78 -5.83 22.57 50.77
CA ARG A 78 -5.28 22.52 52.12
C ARG A 78 -5.43 21.10 52.63
N ASP A 79 -4.48 20.23 52.28
CA ASP A 79 -4.25 18.99 53.01
C ASP A 79 -3.65 19.34 54.38
N GLN A 80 -4.52 19.55 55.36
CA GLN A 80 -4.18 19.32 56.76
C GLN A 80 -4.69 17.95 57.15
N THR A 81 -3.78 16.99 56.99
CA THR A 81 -3.71 15.69 57.65
C THR A 81 -4.36 15.70 59.05
N LEU A 82 -5.60 15.20 59.15
CA LEU A 82 -6.20 14.81 60.41
C LEU A 82 -5.96 13.30 60.58
N LYS A 83 -4.77 12.97 61.10
CA LYS A 83 -4.51 11.63 61.62
C LYS A 83 -5.40 11.41 62.83
N GLY A 84 -6.18 10.34 62.77
CA GLY A 84 -6.63 9.58 63.94
C GLY A 84 -7.89 10.10 64.59
N LEU A 85 -9.05 9.69 64.10
CA LEU A 85 -10.18 9.33 64.95
C LEU A 85 -10.83 8.06 64.40
N THR A 86 -10.46 6.95 65.03
CA THR A 86 -11.20 5.69 65.02
C THR A 86 -12.64 5.90 65.48
N PRO A 87 -13.62 5.14 64.97
CA PRO A 87 -14.99 5.19 65.48
C PRO A 87 -15.01 4.54 66.87
N ASN A 88 -14.87 5.34 67.93
CA ASN A 88 -15.19 4.93 69.29
C ASN A 88 -16.73 4.90 69.44
N SER A 89 -17.34 3.80 69.00
CA SER A 89 -18.47 3.28 69.76
C SER A 89 -17.89 2.77 71.08
N ASN A 90 -18.39 3.27 72.22
CA ASN A 90 -18.18 2.82 73.61
C ASN A 90 -17.71 3.93 74.60
N GLU A 91 -18.38 5.08 74.64
CA GLU A 91 -18.36 5.93 75.85
C GLU A 91 -19.77 6.42 76.21
N LEU A 92 -20.62 5.46 76.61
CA LEU A 92 -21.73 5.73 77.53
C LEU A 92 -21.68 4.67 78.63
N SER A 93 -20.59 4.64 79.38
CA SER A 93 -20.54 4.04 80.72
C SER A 93 -20.65 5.15 81.76
N GLN A 94 -21.84 5.76 81.82
CA GLN A 94 -22.26 6.39 83.06
C GLN A 94 -22.81 5.31 83.98
N VAL A 95 -22.20 5.25 85.15
CA VAL A 95 -22.56 4.48 86.33
C VAL A 95 -24.07 4.54 86.55
N LEU A 96 -24.70 3.36 86.54
CA LEU A 96 -26.13 3.15 86.77
C LEU A 96 -26.49 3.53 88.23
N PRO A 97 -27.33 4.55 88.49
CA PRO A 97 -28.05 4.61 89.74
C PRO A 97 -29.16 3.57 89.67
N LYS A 98 -29.08 2.59 90.55
CA LYS A 98 -30.14 1.62 90.79
C LYS A 98 -31.38 2.37 91.29
N GLY A 99 -32.47 2.29 90.52
CA GLY A 99 -33.80 2.77 90.92
C GLY A 99 -34.21 4.06 90.22
N ASN A 100 -34.86 3.92 89.07
CA ASN A 100 -36.27 4.30 88.85
C ASN A 100 -36.59 3.94 87.41
N GLU A 101 -37.62 3.11 87.23
CA GLU A 101 -38.22 2.77 85.94
C GLU A 101 -38.85 4.05 85.36
N ALA A 102 -38.02 4.92 84.80
CA ALA A 102 -38.46 6.07 84.05
C ALA A 102 -39.07 5.53 82.76
N MET A 103 -40.40 5.45 82.71
CA MET A 103 -41.13 5.23 81.47
C MET A 103 -40.54 6.16 80.40
N SER A 104 -39.95 5.58 79.36
CA SER A 104 -39.55 6.29 78.15
C SER A 104 -40.75 7.08 77.65
N VAL A 105 -40.72 8.41 77.80
CA VAL A 105 -41.78 9.29 77.31
C VAL A 105 -41.77 9.19 75.79
N PHE A 106 -42.85 8.65 75.21
CA PHE A 106 -43.02 8.57 73.77
C PHE A 106 -43.15 9.99 73.20
N GLU A 107 -42.09 10.50 72.58
CA GLU A 107 -42.09 11.81 71.96
C GLU A 107 -42.48 11.71 70.47
N GLY A 108 -43.77 11.83 70.20
CA GLY A 108 -44.33 11.71 68.85
C GLY A 108 -43.69 12.66 67.82
N LYS A 109 -43.18 13.83 68.23
CA LYS A 109 -42.49 14.78 67.33
C LYS A 109 -41.23 14.18 66.70
N GLY A 110 -40.44 13.42 67.49
CA GLY A 110 -39.23 12.76 66.99
C GLY A 110 -39.54 11.66 65.98
N VAL A 111 -40.64 10.92 66.19
CA VAL A 111 -41.10 9.88 65.26
C VAL A 111 -41.50 10.48 63.91
N VAL A 112 -42.26 11.58 63.91
CA VAL A 112 -42.67 12.28 62.67
C VAL A 112 -41.47 12.86 61.93
N PHE A 113 -40.54 13.51 62.65
CA PHE A 113 -39.31 14.05 62.07
C PHE A 113 -38.49 12.95 61.38
N ASN A 114 -38.31 11.80 62.04
CA ASN A 114 -37.56 10.67 61.50
C ASN A 114 -38.18 10.10 60.21
N HIS A 115 -39.51 9.99 60.15
CA HIS A 115 -40.20 9.51 58.94
C HIS A 115 -40.05 10.50 57.78
N LYS A 116 -40.24 11.80 58.01
CA LYS A 116 -40.04 12.82 56.98
C LYS A 116 -38.60 12.83 56.45
N ARG A 117 -37.62 12.72 57.36
CA ARG A 117 -36.20 12.63 56.99
C ARG A 117 -35.92 11.40 56.12
N LYS A 118 -36.46 10.23 56.50
CA LYS A 118 -36.30 8.99 55.73
C LYS A 118 -36.89 9.09 54.33
N TYR A 119 -38.05 9.75 54.20
CA TYR A 119 -38.69 9.99 52.91
C TYR A 119 -37.83 10.87 51.98
N ILE A 120 -37.33 12.01 52.47
CA ILE A 120 -36.47 12.91 51.70
C ILE A 120 -35.19 12.19 51.24
N LEU A 121 -34.55 11.43 52.13
CA LEU A 121 -33.35 10.66 51.79
C LEU A 121 -33.62 9.59 50.72
N GLY A 122 -34.75 8.89 50.80
CA GLY A 122 -35.12 7.87 49.81
C GLY A 122 -35.32 8.47 48.42
N LEU A 123 -36.03 9.59 48.32
CA LEU A 123 -36.22 10.29 47.05
C LEU A 123 -34.87 10.82 46.48
N TRP A 124 -33.97 11.30 47.33
CA TRP A 124 -32.65 11.76 46.88
C TRP A 124 -31.78 10.61 46.34
N GLU A 125 -31.81 9.45 47.00
CA GLU A 125 -31.11 8.26 46.55
C GLU A 125 -31.63 7.78 45.19
N GLU A 126 -32.94 7.87 44.95
CA GLU A 126 -33.55 7.55 43.67
C GLU A 126 -33.10 8.51 42.55
N ILE A 127 -33.06 9.82 42.84
CA ILE A 127 -32.51 10.83 41.91
C ILE A 127 -31.04 10.50 41.58
N CYS A 128 -30.21 10.25 42.59
CA CYS A 128 -28.80 9.90 42.39
C CYS A 128 -28.65 8.64 41.55
N GLY A 129 -29.45 7.61 41.86
CA GLY A 129 -29.47 6.35 41.12
C GLY A 129 -29.78 6.59 39.64
N LYS A 130 -30.83 7.34 39.34
CA LYS A 130 -31.18 7.68 37.95
C LYS A 130 -30.08 8.45 37.25
N LEU A 131 -29.63 9.57 37.82
CA LEU A 131 -28.60 10.42 37.21
C LEU A 131 -27.27 9.69 36.99
N SER A 132 -26.86 8.80 37.89
CA SER A 132 -25.61 8.04 37.77
C SER A 132 -25.63 6.97 36.66
N THR A 133 -26.80 6.47 36.31
CA THR A 133 -26.96 5.45 35.26
C THR A 133 -27.23 6.02 33.88
N THR A 134 -27.53 7.32 33.80
CA THR A 134 -27.88 8.01 32.56
C THR A 134 -26.62 8.57 31.89
N SER A 135 -26.51 8.42 30.56
CA SER A 135 -25.44 9.06 29.78
C SER A 135 -25.62 10.58 29.77
N LEU A 136 -24.52 11.34 29.72
CA LEU A 136 -24.54 12.81 29.77
C LEU A 136 -25.55 13.42 28.77
N ASP A 137 -25.56 12.90 27.55
CA ASP A 137 -26.44 13.31 26.43
C ASP A 137 -27.95 13.18 26.72
N ASN A 138 -28.31 12.40 27.75
CA ASN A 138 -29.70 12.13 28.14
C ASN A 138 -30.04 12.68 29.52
N ILE A 139 -29.08 13.28 30.24
CA ILE A 139 -29.33 13.79 31.61
C ILE A 139 -30.35 14.93 31.58
N SER A 140 -30.30 15.80 30.56
CA SER A 140 -31.18 16.97 30.43
C SER A 140 -32.67 16.61 30.39
N SER A 141 -33.05 15.41 29.93
CA SER A 141 -34.45 14.99 29.83
C SER A 141 -35.14 14.81 31.19
N TYR A 142 -34.39 14.65 32.27
CA TYR A 142 -34.92 14.42 33.62
C TYR A 142 -35.15 15.71 34.42
N LYS A 143 -34.89 16.88 33.82
CA LYS A 143 -34.93 18.17 34.52
C LYS A 143 -36.28 18.46 35.17
N ASP A 144 -37.36 18.27 34.42
CA ASP A 144 -38.71 18.57 34.90
C ASP A 144 -39.15 17.59 36.00
N ASP A 145 -38.91 16.29 35.78
CA ASP A 145 -39.22 15.23 36.76
C ASP A 145 -38.46 15.45 38.09
N ILE A 146 -37.17 15.77 38.02
CA ILE A 146 -36.36 16.03 39.21
C ILE A 146 -36.82 17.32 39.91
N CYS A 147 -37.17 18.37 39.15
CA CYS A 147 -37.73 19.59 39.72
C CYS A 147 -39.05 19.34 40.47
N GLU A 148 -39.92 18.46 39.95
CA GLU A 148 -41.16 18.05 40.60
C GLU A 148 -40.88 17.33 41.93
N ILE A 149 -39.91 16.41 41.95
CA ILE A 149 -39.49 15.72 43.17
C ILE A 149 -38.96 16.74 44.21
N PHE A 150 -38.14 17.71 43.80
CA PHE A 150 -37.65 18.76 44.69
C PHE A 150 -38.77 19.62 45.27
N LYS A 151 -39.82 19.89 44.49
CA LYS A 151 -41.00 20.62 44.96
C LYS A 151 -41.68 19.85 46.08
N GLU A 152 -41.94 18.56 45.90
CA GLU A 152 -42.55 17.69 46.92
C GLU A 152 -41.70 17.62 48.20
N MET A 153 -40.38 17.44 48.07
CA MET A 153 -39.47 17.44 49.21
C MET A 153 -39.52 18.76 50.00
N SER A 154 -39.65 19.90 49.31
CA SER A 154 -39.66 21.24 49.92
C SER A 154 -40.93 21.52 50.73
N GLU A 155 -42.07 20.93 50.35
CA GLU A 155 -43.35 21.08 51.06
C GLU A 155 -43.29 20.48 52.48
N MET A 156 -42.37 19.55 52.73
CA MET A 156 -42.16 18.96 54.05
C MET A 156 -41.54 19.92 55.08
N LYS A 157 -40.98 21.06 54.62
CA LYS A 157 -40.38 22.14 55.43
C LYS A 157 -39.40 21.64 56.51
N LEU A 158 -38.65 20.59 56.19
CA LEU A 158 -37.75 19.92 57.14
C LEU A 158 -36.31 20.43 57.05
N LEU A 159 -35.86 20.73 55.83
CA LEU A 159 -34.48 21.05 55.48
C LEU A 159 -34.47 22.15 54.41
N ASP A 160 -33.42 22.96 54.40
CA ASP A 160 -33.12 23.82 53.27
C ASP A 160 -32.52 22.99 52.13
N LEU A 161 -33.23 22.91 51.01
CA LEU A 161 -32.83 22.14 49.82
C LEU A 161 -32.16 23.02 48.76
N SER A 162 -32.05 24.33 48.99
CA SER A 162 -31.46 25.27 48.02
C SER A 162 -30.06 24.87 47.54
N PRO A 163 -29.12 24.43 48.41
CA PRO A 163 -27.79 24.01 47.96
C PRO A 163 -27.82 22.80 47.00
N LEU A 164 -28.75 21.88 47.25
CA LEU A 164 -28.89 20.66 46.47
C LEU A 164 -29.53 20.94 45.11
N LYS A 165 -30.55 21.80 45.11
CA LYS A 165 -31.20 22.28 43.89
C LYS A 165 -30.20 23.00 42.98
N SER A 166 -29.36 23.88 43.52
CA SER A 166 -28.36 24.59 42.70
C SER A 166 -27.33 23.66 42.06
N LEU A 167 -26.97 22.56 42.75
CA LEU A 167 -26.04 21.56 42.20
C LEU A 167 -26.68 20.83 41.00
N VAL A 168 -27.94 20.45 41.14
CA VAL A 168 -28.71 19.79 40.09
C VAL A 168 -28.94 20.73 38.89
N ASP A 169 -29.28 21.99 39.13
CA ASP A 169 -29.40 23.00 38.08
C ASP A 169 -28.08 23.17 37.30
N SER A 170 -26.95 23.27 38.03
CA SER A 170 -25.62 23.35 37.42
C SER A 170 -25.27 22.12 36.58
N LEU A 171 -25.72 20.92 36.97
CA LEU A 171 -25.53 19.69 36.20
C LEU A 171 -26.28 19.77 34.87
N PHE A 172 -27.53 20.22 34.88
CA PHE A 172 -28.32 20.36 33.66
C PHE A 172 -27.76 21.43 32.72
N ASP A 173 -27.26 22.54 33.27
CA ASP A 173 -26.60 23.57 32.47
C ASP A 173 -25.34 23.02 31.77
N HIS A 174 -24.57 22.18 32.48
CA HIS A 174 -23.38 21.53 31.91
C HIS A 174 -23.73 20.53 30.80
N ALA A 175 -24.76 19.69 31.01
CA ALA A 175 -25.23 18.74 30.00
C ALA A 175 -25.70 19.48 28.73
N THR A 176 -26.47 20.56 28.89
CA THR A 176 -26.95 21.38 27.76
C THR A 176 -25.79 22.02 26.99
N SER A 177 -24.78 22.53 27.71
CA SER A 177 -23.58 23.11 27.09
C SER A 177 -22.80 22.05 26.28
N TYR A 178 -22.65 20.85 26.81
CA TYR A 178 -21.97 19.75 26.12
C TYR A 178 -22.71 19.35 24.83
N ASP A 179 -24.03 19.20 24.87
CA ASP A 179 -24.84 18.85 23.69
C ASP A 179 -24.71 19.91 22.59
N GLN A 180 -24.68 21.18 22.98
CA GLN A 180 -24.53 22.30 22.05
C GLN A 180 -23.12 22.33 21.42
N GLU A 181 -22.07 22.11 22.20
CA GLU A 181 -20.70 21.99 21.69
C GLU A 181 -20.53 20.77 20.78
N HIS A 182 -21.09 19.62 21.15
CA HIS A 182 -21.07 18.41 20.35
C HIS A 182 -21.78 18.62 19.00
N THR A 183 -22.93 19.30 19.01
CA THR A 183 -23.66 19.66 17.79
C THR A 183 -22.86 20.61 16.89
N ASN A 184 -22.12 21.56 17.47
CA ASN A 184 -21.26 22.47 16.72
C ASN A 184 -19.99 21.78 16.18
N PHE A 185 -19.50 20.75 16.87
CA PHE A 185 -18.32 19.98 16.45
C PHE A 185 -18.65 18.99 15.33
N VAL A 186 -19.82 18.36 15.39
CA VAL A 186 -20.33 17.49 14.31
C VAL A 186 -20.94 18.36 13.21
N ASP A 187 -20.08 19.13 12.53
CA ASP A 187 -20.48 19.74 11.26
C ASP A 187 -20.69 18.61 10.26
N LYS A 188 -21.94 18.38 9.87
CA LYS A 188 -22.31 17.31 8.93
C LYS A 188 -21.52 17.42 7.62
N ALA A 189 -21.16 18.64 7.22
CA ALA A 189 -20.30 18.89 6.05
C ALA A 189 -18.86 18.36 6.22
N HIS A 190 -18.33 18.34 7.45
CA HIS A 190 -17.01 17.81 7.74
C HIS A 190 -16.98 16.27 7.68
N GLU A 191 -18.00 15.60 8.22
CA GLU A 191 -18.08 14.13 8.17
C GLU A 191 -18.29 13.64 6.72
N ASP A 192 -19.15 14.29 5.95
CA ASP A 192 -19.39 13.95 4.53
C ASP A 192 -18.11 14.09 3.69
N LYS A 193 -17.38 15.20 3.88
CA LYS A 193 -16.09 15.44 3.18
C LYS A 193 -15.04 14.41 3.56
N LYS A 194 -14.96 14.03 4.83
CA LYS A 194 -14.04 13.00 5.32
C LYS A 194 -14.35 11.64 4.68
N MET A 195 -15.64 11.28 4.59
CA MET A 195 -16.09 10.04 3.96
C MET A 195 -15.79 10.02 2.46
N GLU A 196 -16.00 11.13 1.76
CA GLU A 196 -15.66 11.28 0.34
C GLU A 196 -14.15 11.08 0.08
N LEU A 197 -13.30 11.74 0.87
CA LEU A 197 -11.84 11.58 0.78
C LEU A 197 -11.40 10.14 1.05
N LEU A 198 -12.01 9.48 2.04
CA LEU A 198 -11.75 8.07 2.35
C LEU A 198 -12.14 7.15 1.19
N SER A 199 -13.30 7.39 0.57
CA SER A 199 -13.76 6.63 -0.58
C SER A 199 -12.81 6.79 -1.77
N ASN A 200 -12.41 8.03 -2.10
CA ASN A 200 -11.48 8.32 -3.18
C ASN A 200 -10.10 7.65 -2.95
N ALA A 201 -9.57 7.73 -1.73
CA ALA A 201 -8.30 7.09 -1.40
C ALA A 201 -8.37 5.56 -1.54
N LYS A 202 -9.50 4.95 -1.16
CA LYS A 202 -9.74 3.52 -1.29
C LYS A 202 -9.84 3.07 -2.75
N GLU A 203 -10.54 3.83 -3.59
CA GLU A 203 -10.63 3.58 -5.03
C GLU A 203 -9.25 3.61 -5.71
N ARG A 204 -8.44 4.63 -5.40
CA ARG A 204 -7.07 4.75 -5.93
C ARG A 204 -6.18 3.59 -5.50
N LEU A 205 -6.33 3.10 -4.26
CA LEU A 205 -5.59 1.94 -3.78
C LEU A 205 -5.93 0.66 -4.57
N GLU A 206 -7.21 0.42 -4.84
CA GLU A 206 -7.61 -0.74 -5.65
C GLU A 206 -7.10 -0.64 -7.09
N LEU A 207 -7.12 0.54 -7.69
CA LEU A 207 -6.53 0.76 -9.01
C LEU A 207 -5.03 0.41 -9.03
N PHE A 208 -4.28 0.85 -8.02
CA PHE A 208 -2.85 0.53 -7.92
C PHE A 208 -2.56 -0.96 -7.73
N LYS A 209 -3.40 -1.69 -6.99
CA LYS A 209 -3.25 -3.16 -6.86
C LYS A 209 -3.43 -3.88 -8.18
N VAL A 210 -4.39 -3.45 -9.00
CA VAL A 210 -4.60 -4.01 -10.34
C VAL A 210 -3.38 -3.74 -11.24
N GLU A 211 -2.92 -2.49 -11.26
CA GLU A 211 -1.74 -2.08 -12.05
C GLU A 211 -0.47 -2.84 -11.63
N GLU A 212 -0.25 -3.02 -10.32
CA GLU A 212 0.86 -3.82 -9.79
C GLU A 212 0.79 -5.26 -10.29
N GLY A 213 -0.39 -5.88 -10.26
CA GLY A 213 -0.61 -7.24 -10.74
C GLY A 213 -0.30 -7.41 -12.23
N GLU A 214 -0.70 -6.46 -13.06
CA GLU A 214 -0.39 -6.44 -14.50
C GLU A 214 1.11 -6.27 -14.76
N LYS A 215 1.74 -5.31 -14.08
CA LYS A 215 3.19 -5.08 -14.17
C LYS A 215 3.99 -6.31 -13.72
N ALA A 216 3.57 -6.99 -12.66
CA ALA A 216 4.21 -8.21 -12.19
C ALA A 216 4.16 -9.34 -13.24
N LYS A 217 3.02 -9.51 -13.92
CA LYS A 217 2.88 -10.47 -15.03
C LYS A 217 3.82 -10.12 -16.19
N HIS A 218 3.89 -8.85 -16.57
CA HIS A 218 4.78 -8.38 -17.63
C HIS A 218 6.26 -8.60 -17.29
N VAL A 219 6.68 -8.26 -16.06
CA VAL A 219 8.05 -8.51 -15.56
C VAL A 219 8.39 -10.00 -15.60
N SER A 220 7.46 -10.86 -15.18
CA SER A 220 7.66 -12.32 -15.23
C SER A 220 7.85 -12.83 -16.67
N SER A 221 7.03 -12.34 -17.61
CA SER A 221 7.16 -12.65 -19.04
C SER A 221 8.53 -12.21 -19.58
N ASN A 222 8.93 -10.97 -19.29
CA ASN A 222 10.22 -10.41 -19.73
C ASN A 222 11.42 -11.16 -19.11
N LYS A 223 11.30 -11.61 -17.86
CA LYS A 223 12.33 -12.46 -17.23
C LYS A 223 12.50 -13.79 -17.96
N LYS A 224 11.40 -14.40 -18.43
CA LYS A 224 11.45 -15.65 -19.22
C LYS A 224 12.09 -15.41 -20.59
N SER A 225 11.70 -14.35 -21.30
CA SER A 225 12.30 -14.01 -22.60
C SER A 225 13.78 -13.68 -22.47
N LEU A 226 14.18 -12.92 -21.44
CA LEU A 226 15.59 -12.61 -21.15
C LEU A 226 16.42 -13.87 -20.91
N LYS A 227 15.90 -14.85 -20.14
CA LYS A 227 16.58 -16.14 -19.96
C LYS A 227 16.80 -16.87 -21.29
N LYS A 228 15.83 -16.82 -22.22
CA LYS A 228 15.94 -17.42 -23.55
C LYS A 228 17.02 -16.73 -24.39
N VAL A 229 17.05 -15.39 -24.37
CA VAL A 229 18.08 -14.59 -25.06
C VAL A 229 19.47 -14.89 -24.51
N LYS A 230 19.65 -14.94 -23.19
CA LYS A 230 20.94 -15.28 -22.56
C LYS A 230 21.49 -16.64 -23.01
N ARG A 231 20.64 -17.67 -23.13
CA ARG A 231 21.06 -18.98 -23.64
C ARG A 231 21.51 -18.90 -25.10
N LYS A 232 20.73 -18.24 -25.96
CA LYS A 232 21.10 -18.04 -27.37
C LYS A 232 22.43 -17.31 -27.52
N LEU A 233 22.67 -16.29 -26.70
CA LEU A 233 23.92 -15.54 -26.68
C LEU A 233 25.11 -16.46 -26.35
N ALA A 234 24.99 -17.31 -25.33
CA ALA A 234 26.03 -18.25 -24.96
C ALA A 234 26.35 -19.27 -26.08
N THR A 235 25.33 -19.77 -26.77
CA THR A 235 25.51 -20.64 -27.94
C THR A 235 26.26 -19.95 -29.07
N LEU A 236 25.84 -18.74 -29.45
CA LEU A 236 26.50 -17.97 -30.51
C LEU A 236 27.95 -17.58 -30.15
N GLN A 237 28.22 -17.35 -28.87
CA GLN A 237 29.59 -17.10 -28.42
C GLN A 237 30.48 -18.33 -28.60
N GLY A 238 30.00 -19.52 -28.24
CA GLY A 238 30.74 -20.77 -28.48
C GLY A 238 30.95 -21.06 -29.97
N GLU A 239 29.96 -20.81 -30.82
CA GLU A 239 30.10 -20.93 -32.28
C GLU A 239 31.16 -19.97 -32.84
N ARG A 240 31.19 -18.72 -32.36
CA ARG A 240 32.21 -17.74 -32.74
C ARG A 240 33.61 -18.23 -32.36
N GLU A 241 33.80 -18.67 -31.11
CA GLU A 241 35.08 -19.17 -30.62
C GLU A 241 35.55 -20.38 -31.46
N GLY A 242 34.64 -21.29 -31.83
CA GLY A 242 34.95 -22.40 -32.72
C GLY A 242 35.39 -21.97 -34.13
N LEU A 243 34.69 -20.99 -34.73
CA LEU A 243 35.05 -20.44 -36.04
C LEU A 243 36.40 -19.71 -36.01
N GLU A 244 36.73 -19.04 -34.92
CA GLU A 244 38.02 -18.36 -34.76
C GLU A 244 39.19 -19.35 -34.75
N VAL A 245 39.04 -20.50 -34.09
CA VAL A 245 40.02 -21.59 -34.15
C VAL A 245 40.20 -22.13 -35.57
N VAL A 246 39.10 -22.34 -36.30
CA VAL A 246 39.13 -22.82 -37.69
C VAL A 246 39.80 -21.80 -38.61
N LEU A 247 39.55 -20.50 -38.39
CA LEU A 247 40.15 -19.43 -39.17
C LEU A 247 41.67 -19.39 -38.98
N GLU A 248 42.16 -19.46 -37.73
CA GLU A 248 43.60 -19.48 -37.44
C GLU A 248 44.29 -20.72 -38.00
N ALA A 249 43.67 -21.90 -37.90
CA ALA A 249 44.19 -23.12 -38.53
C ALA A 249 44.27 -22.98 -40.06
N THR A 250 43.23 -22.42 -40.68
CA THR A 250 43.21 -22.20 -42.14
C THR A 250 44.26 -21.20 -42.57
N LYS A 251 44.43 -20.10 -41.83
CA LYS A 251 45.46 -19.10 -42.09
C LYS A 251 46.87 -19.70 -42.05
N LYS A 252 47.17 -20.51 -41.04
CA LYS A 252 48.46 -21.22 -40.94
C LYS A 252 48.70 -22.14 -42.14
N ASN A 253 47.69 -22.90 -42.56
CA ASN A 253 47.81 -23.77 -43.74
C ASN A 253 48.06 -22.97 -45.03
N VAL A 254 47.44 -21.80 -45.18
CA VAL A 254 47.69 -20.90 -46.32
C VAL A 254 49.14 -20.39 -46.31
N GLU A 255 49.67 -19.97 -45.14
CA GLU A 255 51.06 -19.55 -45.00
C GLU A 255 52.04 -20.69 -45.38
N GLU A 256 51.75 -21.94 -44.98
CA GLU A 256 52.54 -23.12 -45.34
C GLU A 256 52.52 -23.43 -46.85
N ILE A 257 51.34 -23.37 -47.47
CA ILE A 257 51.20 -23.54 -48.93
C ILE A 257 51.96 -22.44 -49.67
N GLN A 258 51.84 -21.19 -49.22
CA GLN A 258 52.54 -20.06 -49.84
C GLN A 258 54.06 -20.23 -49.75
N ALA A 259 54.59 -20.67 -48.61
CA ALA A 259 56.02 -20.97 -48.48
C ALA A 259 56.47 -22.10 -49.43
N SER A 260 55.63 -23.13 -49.59
CA SER A 260 55.90 -24.24 -50.51
C SER A 260 55.90 -23.79 -51.98
N ILE A 261 55.00 -22.88 -52.35
CA ILE A 261 54.96 -22.26 -53.69
C ILE A 261 56.26 -21.48 -53.93
N SER A 262 56.66 -20.59 -53.02
CA SER A 262 57.90 -19.82 -53.18
C SER A 262 59.14 -20.71 -53.30
N ALA A 263 59.24 -21.78 -52.50
CA ALA A 263 60.35 -22.74 -52.61
C ALA A 263 60.37 -23.44 -53.97
N THR A 264 59.21 -23.79 -54.51
CA THR A 264 59.09 -24.42 -55.84
C THR A 264 59.40 -23.43 -56.96
N GLU A 265 58.96 -22.17 -56.84
CA GLU A 265 59.29 -21.09 -57.78
C GLU A 265 60.80 -20.82 -57.83
N ASP A 266 61.46 -20.79 -56.67
CA ASP A 266 62.92 -20.66 -56.57
C ASP A 266 63.64 -21.86 -57.24
N GLU A 267 63.13 -23.08 -57.04
CA GLU A 267 63.66 -24.30 -57.69
C GLU A 267 63.51 -24.23 -59.23
N ILE A 268 62.33 -23.83 -59.73
CA ILE A 268 62.09 -23.63 -61.16
C ILE A 268 63.03 -22.58 -61.73
N SER A 269 63.20 -21.44 -61.07
CA SER A 269 64.11 -20.38 -61.51
C SER A 269 65.56 -20.86 -61.59
N SER A 270 65.99 -21.71 -60.64
CA SER A 270 67.30 -22.36 -60.68
C SER A 270 67.45 -23.26 -61.92
N TYR A 271 66.43 -24.05 -62.27
CA TYR A 271 66.46 -24.88 -63.48
C TYR A 271 66.43 -24.08 -64.78
N GLU A 272 65.64 -23.00 -64.85
CA GLU A 272 65.58 -22.12 -66.03
C GLU A 272 66.92 -21.43 -66.30
N ASN A 273 67.65 -21.05 -65.25
CA ASN A 273 68.97 -20.44 -65.36
C ASN A 273 70.10 -21.46 -65.60
N MET A 274 69.82 -22.76 -65.55
CA MET A 274 70.79 -23.80 -65.84
C MET A 274 71.06 -23.86 -67.35
N SER A 275 72.26 -23.43 -67.76
CA SER A 275 72.67 -23.50 -69.17
C SER A 275 72.81 -24.95 -69.62
N LEU A 276 71.85 -25.46 -70.40
CA LEU A 276 71.80 -26.87 -70.85
C LEU A 276 72.91 -27.27 -71.83
N LEU A 277 73.64 -26.31 -72.40
CA LEU A 277 74.76 -26.56 -73.30
C LEU A 277 75.87 -25.55 -73.01
N THR A 278 77.05 -26.05 -72.65
CA THR A 278 78.22 -25.17 -72.64
C THR A 278 78.57 -24.77 -74.08
N ARG A 279 79.18 -23.60 -74.26
CA ARG A 279 79.66 -23.13 -75.57
C ARG A 279 80.52 -24.20 -76.27
N GLU A 280 81.29 -24.95 -75.50
CA GLU A 280 82.13 -26.06 -75.95
C GLU A 280 81.33 -27.24 -76.49
N ASP A 281 80.20 -27.58 -75.87
CA ASP A 281 79.30 -28.63 -76.36
C ASP A 281 78.66 -28.25 -77.69
N SER A 282 78.31 -26.98 -77.85
CA SER A 282 77.81 -26.42 -79.10
C SER A 282 78.87 -26.46 -80.21
N ILE A 283 80.12 -26.11 -79.91
CA ILE A 283 81.26 -26.22 -80.82
C ILE A 283 81.49 -27.68 -81.22
N ARG A 284 81.52 -28.60 -80.25
CA ARG A 284 81.72 -30.03 -80.47
C ARG A 284 80.63 -30.64 -81.36
N LEU A 285 79.37 -30.25 -81.16
CA LEU A 285 78.26 -30.70 -82.00
C LEU A 285 78.38 -30.19 -83.44
N GLN A 286 78.79 -28.92 -83.63
CA GLN A 286 79.04 -28.36 -84.97
C GLN A 286 80.21 -29.03 -85.68
N GLN A 287 81.30 -29.32 -84.98
CA GLN A 287 82.42 -30.08 -85.52
C GLN A 287 81.97 -31.47 -85.96
N LYS A 288 81.23 -32.20 -85.11
CA LYS A 288 80.70 -33.52 -85.44
C LYS A 288 79.75 -33.45 -86.65
N LYS A 289 78.85 -32.48 -86.71
CA LYS A 289 77.95 -32.24 -87.86
C LYS A 289 78.72 -31.94 -89.15
N SER A 290 79.86 -31.24 -89.06
CA SER A 290 80.72 -30.93 -90.20
C SER A 290 81.43 -32.19 -90.72
N ALA A 291 81.94 -33.03 -89.82
CA ALA A 291 82.53 -34.33 -90.17
C ALA A 291 81.51 -35.26 -90.85
N TRP A 292 80.29 -35.37 -90.30
CA TRP A 292 79.21 -36.15 -90.94
C TRP A 292 78.85 -35.65 -92.33
N ARG A 293 78.82 -34.32 -92.54
CA ARG A 293 78.56 -33.74 -93.88
C ARG A 293 79.69 -34.03 -94.89
N LEU A 294 80.92 -34.23 -94.42
CA LEU A 294 82.02 -34.66 -95.28
C LEU A 294 81.87 -36.14 -95.67
N VAL A 295 81.50 -36.99 -94.71
CA VAL A 295 81.33 -38.45 -94.93
C VAL A 295 80.18 -38.76 -95.90
N VAL A 296 79.08 -37.99 -95.87
CA VAL A 296 77.90 -38.21 -96.75
C VAL A 296 78.08 -37.63 -98.17
N LYS A 297 79.12 -36.81 -98.40
CA LYS A 297 79.45 -36.24 -99.72
C LYS A 297 80.47 -37.07 -100.52
N ILE A 298 80.89 -38.22 -100.00
CA ILE A 298 81.69 -39.24 -100.67
C ILE A 298 80.73 -40.34 -101.14
#